data_AF-A0A914GRR6-F1
#
_entry.id   AF-A0A914GRR6-F1
#
_cell.length_a   1.000
_cell.length_b   1.000
_cell.length_c   1.000
_cell.angle_alpha   90.00
_cell.angle_beta   90.00
_cell.angle_gamma   90.00
#
_symmetry.space_group_name_H-M   'P 1'
#
loop_
_entity.id
_entity.type
_entity.pdbx_description
1 polymer ?
#
loop_
_entity_poly.entity_id
_entity_poly.type
_entity_poly.pdbx_seq_one_letter_code
_entity_poly.pdbx_strand_id
1 'polypeptide(L)'
;MNNVINQLINLTFVAVSPLMNDPFGKHSNVNGLLDTFYVERKKVGSQQVYYFNLPIFINIKSMDSSYLTFDSENVRDFHQTDPIQIFAHSAYSMNIPLFVDNKNFYGYLLDSNMFSTKYHKQLVSFFLANLISEKGSISFPYSNVLTPWYPPSSTFGFDMIYVINLKRRPERLQKMDLIMKLLGIKYQVFEAVDGKALTNEDLSILRFMQEYEDPFAKRPMTMGEVGCFLSHYKIWEDMVKQNYQNVIIFEDDIKFAVNSTNVLNSVMEDLIKTQLEWDIIYLGRKKMTPQGDEFFVQGHRYLSTLAYSYWTLGYALSLNGAKKLINAKPLENLLALDEFLPIMYDKHPNEQWSNHFYPRDLKGFAIYPVIVTPERYTHDSGYISDTEAST
;
A
#
# COMPACT_ATOMS: atom_id res chain seq x y z
N MET A 1 -5.27 12.69 -22.84
CA MET A 1 -4.09 11.80 -22.98
C MET A 1 -3.47 12.07 -24.34
N ASN A 2 -2.26 12.64 -24.39
CA ASN A 2 -1.46 12.58 -25.61
C ASN A 2 -1.28 11.10 -25.97
N ASN A 3 -1.59 10.72 -27.21
CA ASN A 3 -1.48 9.33 -27.63
C ASN A 3 0.00 8.94 -27.69
N VAL A 4 0.50 8.32 -26.63
CA VAL A 4 1.92 7.97 -26.48
C VAL A 4 2.38 7.02 -27.60
N ILE A 5 1.45 6.24 -28.17
CA ILE A 5 1.72 5.40 -29.36
C ILE A 5 2.03 6.28 -30.58
N ASN A 6 1.34 7.41 -30.76
CA ASN A 6 1.65 8.33 -31.85
C ASN A 6 3.08 8.90 -31.73
N GLN A 7 3.61 9.01 -30.51
CA GLN A 7 4.99 9.44 -30.32
C GLN A 7 5.99 8.39 -30.80
N LEU A 8 5.73 7.09 -30.59
CA LEU A 8 6.52 6.01 -31.19
C LEU A 8 6.41 6.00 -32.72
N ILE A 9 5.19 6.16 -33.26
CA ILE A 9 4.94 6.23 -34.70
C ILE A 9 5.78 7.34 -35.36
N ASN A 10 5.87 8.51 -34.71
CA ASN A 10 6.59 9.67 -35.22
C ASN A 10 8.12 9.52 -35.23
N LEU A 11 8.68 8.47 -34.61
CA LEU A 11 10.12 8.20 -34.67
C LEU A 11 10.58 7.67 -36.03
N THR A 12 9.66 7.20 -36.87
CA THR A 12 9.91 6.67 -38.23
C THR A 12 10.86 5.47 -38.33
N PHE A 13 11.35 4.92 -37.21
CA PHE A 13 12.15 3.69 -37.18
C PHE A 13 11.37 2.51 -37.74
N VAL A 14 12.07 1.59 -38.42
CA VAL A 14 11.48 0.34 -38.94
C VAL A 14 11.01 -0.54 -37.78
N ALA A 15 11.86 -0.69 -36.75
CA ALA A 15 11.53 -1.40 -35.52
C ALA A 15 12.05 -0.61 -34.31
N VAL A 16 11.17 -0.36 -33.35
CA VAL A 16 11.51 0.34 -32.10
C VAL A 16 10.74 -0.26 -30.93
N SER A 17 11.42 -0.43 -29.80
CA SER A 17 10.79 -0.81 -28.55
C SER A 17 10.73 0.40 -27.61
N PRO A 18 9.57 0.71 -27.01
CA PRO A 18 9.54 1.67 -25.91
C PRO A 18 10.29 1.11 -24.70
N LEU A 19 11.08 1.94 -24.00
CA LEU A 19 11.61 1.58 -22.70
C LEU A 19 10.46 1.49 -21.69
N MET A 20 10.17 0.27 -21.25
CA MET A 20 9.17 -0.05 -20.23
C MET A 20 9.86 -0.73 -19.05
N ASN A 21 9.77 -0.09 -17.90
CA ASN A 21 10.24 -0.65 -16.63
C ASN A 21 9.06 -1.36 -15.95
N ASP A 22 9.37 -2.36 -15.15
CA ASP A 22 8.37 -2.91 -14.24
C ASP A 22 8.01 -1.86 -13.16
N PRO A 23 6.80 -1.91 -12.61
CA PRO A 23 6.32 -0.87 -11.70
C PRO A 23 7.05 -0.82 -10.35
N PHE A 24 7.83 -1.84 -10.03
CA PHE A 24 8.66 -1.94 -8.82
C PHE A 24 10.15 -1.63 -9.09
N GLY A 25 10.50 -1.28 -10.33
CA GLY A 25 11.80 -0.72 -10.70
C GLY A 25 12.99 -1.68 -10.67
N LYS A 26 12.75 -2.99 -10.80
CA LYS A 26 13.80 -4.03 -10.75
C LYS A 26 14.23 -4.53 -12.13
N HIS A 27 13.38 -4.39 -13.12
CA HIS A 27 13.46 -5.01 -14.42
C HIS A 27 12.93 -4.05 -15.50
N SER A 28 13.39 -4.27 -16.72
CA SER A 28 12.91 -3.59 -17.92
C SER A 28 12.90 -4.56 -19.08
N ASN A 29 12.20 -4.21 -20.16
CA ASN A 29 12.27 -4.96 -21.41
C ASN A 29 13.65 -4.91 -22.10
N VAL A 30 14.61 -4.19 -21.52
CA VAL A 30 15.98 -4.06 -22.04
C VAL A 30 17.02 -4.37 -20.97
N ASN A 31 16.66 -5.21 -19.99
CA ASN A 31 17.52 -5.49 -18.85
C ASN A 31 18.88 -6.07 -19.30
N GLY A 32 19.97 -5.44 -18.87
CA GLY A 32 21.33 -5.82 -19.26
C GLY A 32 21.78 -5.39 -20.66
N LEU A 33 20.93 -4.70 -21.44
CA LEU A 33 21.26 -4.26 -22.80
C LEU A 33 21.79 -2.83 -22.89
N LEU A 34 21.34 -1.98 -21.97
CA LEU A 34 21.64 -0.55 -21.96
C LEU A 34 22.17 -0.15 -20.59
N ASP A 35 22.90 0.96 -20.55
CA ASP A 35 23.44 1.50 -19.31
C ASP A 35 22.32 1.94 -18.34
N THR A 36 22.64 1.95 -17.04
CA THR A 36 21.67 2.29 -15.99
C THR A 36 21.15 3.72 -16.12
N PHE A 37 21.95 4.68 -16.61
CA PHE A 37 21.49 6.05 -16.82
C PHE A 37 20.39 6.12 -17.88
N TYR A 38 20.46 5.29 -18.92
CA TYR A 38 19.40 5.21 -19.93
C TYR A 38 18.13 4.55 -19.37
N VAL A 39 18.25 3.43 -18.66
CA VAL A 39 17.11 2.69 -18.06
C VAL A 39 16.39 3.51 -16.98
N GLU A 40 17.15 4.28 -16.20
CA GLU A 40 16.64 5.24 -15.21
C GLU A 40 16.20 6.58 -15.83
N ARG A 41 16.26 6.70 -17.18
CA ARG A 41 15.87 7.90 -17.94
C ARG A 41 16.65 9.17 -17.55
N LYS A 42 17.85 9.03 -16.98
CA LYS A 42 18.82 10.11 -16.78
C LYS A 42 19.47 10.54 -18.11
N LYS A 43 19.58 9.60 -19.06
CA LYS A 43 19.97 9.85 -20.45
C LYS A 43 18.77 9.61 -21.36
N VAL A 44 18.22 10.70 -21.91
CA VAL A 44 16.99 10.66 -22.73
C VAL A 44 17.34 10.64 -24.22
N GLY A 45 16.76 9.72 -24.97
CA GLY A 45 16.94 9.61 -26.41
C GLY A 45 16.49 8.26 -26.96
N SER A 46 16.78 8.03 -28.24
CA SER A 46 16.62 6.72 -28.86
C SER A 46 18.01 6.10 -29.02
N GLN A 47 18.19 4.85 -28.61
CA GLN A 47 19.48 4.16 -28.65
C GLN A 47 19.37 2.89 -29.47
N GLN A 48 20.33 2.69 -30.38
CA GLN A 48 20.41 1.47 -31.17
C GLN A 48 20.83 0.30 -30.28
N VAL A 49 20.20 -0.85 -30.47
CA VAL A 49 20.48 -2.11 -29.78
C VAL A 49 20.58 -3.26 -30.77
N TYR A 50 21.13 -4.39 -30.33
CA TYR A 50 21.22 -5.60 -31.16
C TYR A 50 20.00 -6.53 -31.01
N TYR A 51 19.28 -6.43 -29.89
CA TYR A 51 18.00 -7.09 -29.63
C TYR A 51 17.25 -6.33 -28.52
N PHE A 52 15.99 -6.66 -28.28
CA PHE A 52 15.18 -6.20 -27.13
C PHE A 52 14.11 -7.24 -26.79
N ASN A 53 13.54 -7.20 -25.59
CA ASN A 53 12.34 -7.95 -25.26
C ASN A 53 11.08 -7.17 -25.66
N LEU A 54 9.95 -7.88 -25.77
CA LEU A 54 8.64 -7.26 -26.03
C LEU A 54 8.29 -6.18 -24.99
N PRO A 55 7.48 -5.16 -25.35
CA PRO A 55 6.79 -5.00 -26.64
C PRO A 55 7.65 -4.35 -27.73
N ILE A 56 7.25 -4.52 -28.99
CA ILE A 56 7.93 -3.99 -30.19
C ILE A 56 6.90 -3.27 -31.04
N PHE A 57 7.27 -2.08 -31.52
CA PHE A 57 6.55 -1.38 -32.57
C PHE A 57 7.27 -1.61 -33.90
N ILE A 58 6.56 -2.17 -34.89
CA ILE A 58 7.07 -2.41 -36.24
C ILE A 58 6.31 -1.51 -37.22
N ASN A 59 7.05 -0.69 -37.97
CA ASN A 59 6.50 0.16 -39.01
C ASN A 59 6.27 -0.62 -40.31
N ILE A 60 5.09 -1.21 -40.44
CA ILE A 60 4.69 -2.01 -41.61
C ILE A 60 4.57 -1.20 -42.92
N LYS A 61 4.69 0.14 -42.88
CA LYS A 61 4.73 0.98 -44.09
C LYS A 61 6.13 1.03 -44.71
N SER A 62 7.17 0.67 -43.95
CA SER A 62 8.52 0.56 -44.49
C SER A 62 8.65 -0.73 -45.28
N MET A 63 9.21 -0.67 -46.50
CA MET A 63 9.52 -1.89 -47.27
C MET A 63 10.48 -2.80 -46.51
N ASP A 64 11.40 -2.25 -45.72
CA ASP A 64 12.36 -3.03 -44.93
C ASP A 64 11.69 -3.92 -43.89
N SER A 65 10.49 -3.54 -43.42
CA SER A 65 9.76 -4.36 -42.44
C SER A 65 9.36 -5.74 -42.99
N SER A 66 9.30 -5.90 -44.33
CA SER A 66 9.01 -7.19 -44.97
C SER A 66 10.11 -8.23 -44.80
N TYR A 67 11.32 -7.81 -44.40
CA TYR A 67 12.43 -8.72 -44.13
C TYR A 67 12.50 -9.18 -42.66
N LEU A 68 11.68 -8.61 -41.78
CA LEU A 68 11.65 -8.95 -40.37
C LEU A 68 10.71 -10.15 -40.13
N THR A 69 11.17 -11.15 -39.41
CA THR A 69 10.38 -12.37 -39.17
C THR A 69 10.59 -12.96 -37.78
N PHE A 70 9.55 -13.54 -37.22
CA PHE A 70 9.59 -14.30 -35.96
C PHE A 70 9.71 -15.81 -36.20
N ASP A 71 9.71 -16.24 -37.46
CA ASP A 71 9.67 -17.63 -37.88
C ASP A 71 11.05 -18.07 -38.40
N SER A 72 11.61 -19.10 -37.76
CA SER A 72 12.93 -19.63 -38.07
C SER A 72 13.05 -20.17 -39.49
N GLU A 73 11.96 -20.62 -40.10
CA GLU A 73 11.98 -21.16 -41.48
C GLU A 73 12.33 -20.08 -42.51
N ASN A 74 12.12 -18.81 -42.15
CA ASN A 74 12.39 -17.65 -43.01
C ASN A 74 13.82 -17.09 -42.83
N VAL A 75 14.65 -17.70 -41.98
CA VAL A 75 16.02 -17.27 -41.71
C VAL A 75 16.99 -18.39 -42.09
N ARG A 76 17.91 -18.12 -43.03
CA ARG A 76 18.90 -19.11 -43.48
C ARG A 76 19.97 -19.32 -42.40
N ASP A 77 20.36 -20.58 -42.21
CA ASP A 77 21.50 -20.99 -41.36
C ASP A 77 21.41 -20.51 -39.90
N PHE A 78 20.21 -20.22 -39.40
CA PHE A 78 19.96 -19.82 -38.01
C PHE A 78 18.86 -20.65 -37.38
N HIS A 79 19.25 -21.62 -36.55
CA HIS A 79 18.32 -22.56 -35.90
C HIS A 79 18.19 -22.22 -34.42
N GLN A 80 17.35 -21.24 -34.11
CA GLN A 80 16.90 -20.92 -32.75
C GLN A 80 15.41 -21.16 -32.62
N THR A 81 14.94 -21.40 -31.39
CA THR A 81 13.52 -21.57 -31.09
C THR A 81 12.87 -20.32 -30.51
N ASP A 82 13.67 -19.35 -30.07
CA ASP A 82 13.19 -18.10 -29.48
C ASP A 82 12.80 -17.11 -30.61
N PRO A 83 11.51 -16.75 -30.75
CA PRO A 83 11.04 -15.82 -31.77
C PRO A 83 11.73 -14.45 -31.73
N ILE A 84 12.14 -13.99 -30.54
CA ILE A 84 12.81 -12.69 -30.38
C ILE A 84 14.24 -12.76 -30.93
N GLN A 85 14.93 -13.87 -30.72
CA GLN A 85 16.27 -14.09 -31.30
C GLN A 85 16.19 -14.24 -32.82
N ILE A 86 15.17 -14.95 -33.33
CA ILE A 86 14.91 -15.07 -34.77
C ILE A 86 14.67 -13.68 -35.38
N PHE A 87 13.81 -12.87 -34.75
CA PHE A 87 13.55 -11.49 -35.16
C PHE A 87 14.80 -10.64 -35.18
N ALA A 88 15.57 -10.64 -34.09
CA ALA A 88 16.82 -9.88 -34.01
C ALA A 88 17.84 -10.31 -35.08
N HIS A 89 17.94 -11.61 -35.35
CA HIS A 89 18.82 -12.13 -36.39
C HIS A 89 18.36 -11.71 -37.80
N SER A 90 17.05 -11.75 -38.09
CA SER A 90 16.52 -11.29 -39.39
C SER A 90 16.83 -9.82 -39.64
N ALA A 91 16.71 -8.97 -38.61
CA ALA A 91 17.08 -7.56 -38.68
C ALA A 91 18.58 -7.38 -38.94
N TYR A 92 19.42 -8.12 -38.21
CA TYR A 92 20.87 -8.10 -38.37
C TYR A 92 21.31 -8.50 -39.79
N SER A 93 20.82 -9.62 -40.31
CA SER A 93 21.19 -10.14 -41.63
C SER A 93 20.82 -9.20 -42.79
N MET A 94 19.84 -8.32 -42.55
CA MET A 94 19.36 -7.35 -43.54
C MET A 94 19.81 -5.92 -43.24
N ASN A 95 20.71 -5.74 -42.27
CA ASN A 95 21.23 -4.45 -41.83
C ASN A 95 20.13 -3.45 -41.41
N ILE A 96 19.06 -3.96 -40.81
CA ILE A 96 17.94 -3.16 -40.29
C ILE A 96 18.24 -2.83 -38.82
N PRO A 97 18.44 -1.55 -38.47
CA PRO A 97 18.75 -1.16 -37.10
C PRO A 97 17.53 -1.29 -36.18
N LEU A 98 17.77 -1.81 -34.98
CA LEU A 98 16.79 -1.90 -33.91
C LEU A 98 17.02 -0.79 -32.89
N PHE A 99 15.94 -0.13 -32.45
CA PHE A 99 16.02 0.97 -31.50
C PHE A 99 15.22 0.72 -30.23
N VAL A 100 15.67 1.32 -29.13
CA VAL A 100 14.90 1.52 -27.92
C VAL A 100 14.68 3.02 -27.75
N ASP A 101 13.49 3.43 -27.32
CA ASP A 101 13.16 4.84 -27.07
C ASP A 101 12.68 5.08 -25.63
N ASN A 102 13.25 6.08 -24.96
CA ASN A 102 12.83 6.50 -23.62
C ASN A 102 12.39 7.98 -23.55
N LYS A 103 12.18 8.64 -24.71
CA LYS A 103 11.81 10.07 -24.78
C LYS A 103 10.49 10.36 -24.07
N ASN A 104 9.59 9.39 -24.01
CA ASN A 104 8.30 9.51 -23.34
C ASN A 104 8.07 8.36 -22.35
N PHE A 105 7.15 8.55 -21.41
CA PHE A 105 6.71 7.48 -20.52
C PHE A 105 5.62 6.66 -21.21
N TYR A 106 5.96 5.43 -21.62
CA TYR A 106 5.10 4.55 -22.41
C TYR A 106 4.24 3.59 -21.57
N GLY A 107 4.44 3.57 -20.25
CA GLY A 107 3.73 2.68 -19.32
C GLY A 107 4.67 1.70 -18.63
N TYR A 108 4.08 0.68 -18.01
CA TYR A 108 4.78 -0.35 -17.25
C TYR A 108 4.69 -1.71 -17.95
N LEU A 109 5.72 -2.52 -17.77
CA LEU A 109 5.73 -3.91 -18.23
C LEU A 109 5.98 -4.85 -17.04
N LEU A 110 5.01 -5.72 -16.76
CA LEU A 110 5.20 -6.85 -15.86
C LEU A 110 5.42 -8.10 -16.72
N ASP A 111 6.66 -8.58 -16.78
CA ASP A 111 6.98 -9.80 -17.51
C ASP A 111 6.37 -11.02 -16.79
N SER A 112 5.52 -11.75 -17.50
CA SER A 112 4.84 -12.94 -16.99
C SER A 112 5.76 -14.16 -16.89
N ASN A 113 6.90 -14.16 -17.58
CA ASN A 113 7.87 -15.26 -17.55
C ASN A 113 8.79 -15.20 -16.32
N MET A 114 8.89 -14.03 -15.66
CA MET A 114 9.77 -13.86 -14.51
C MET A 114 9.23 -14.45 -13.21
N PHE A 115 7.92 -14.68 -13.15
CA PHE A 115 7.23 -15.00 -11.90
C PHE A 115 6.22 -16.13 -12.10
N SER A 116 5.98 -16.91 -11.04
CA SER A 116 4.85 -17.84 -11.07
C SER A 116 3.55 -17.09 -11.32
N THR A 117 2.59 -17.71 -12.02
CA THR A 117 1.30 -17.07 -12.34
C THR A 117 0.59 -16.54 -11.09
N LYS A 118 0.69 -17.22 -9.96
CA LYS A 118 0.12 -16.79 -8.67
C LYS A 118 0.77 -15.50 -8.18
N TYR A 119 2.10 -15.45 -8.15
CA TYR A 119 2.83 -14.27 -7.69
C TYR A 119 2.67 -13.09 -8.65
N HIS A 120 2.66 -13.35 -9.97
CA HIS A 120 2.41 -12.34 -10.98
C HIS A 120 1.04 -11.66 -10.80
N LYS A 121 -0.03 -12.45 -10.60
CA LYS A 121 -1.37 -11.91 -10.30
C LYS A 121 -1.36 -11.04 -9.04
N GLN A 122 -0.66 -11.48 -7.99
CA GLN A 122 -0.53 -10.71 -6.76
C GLN A 122 0.19 -9.37 -7.00
N LEU A 123 1.30 -9.37 -7.73
CA LEU A 123 2.03 -8.15 -8.10
C LEU A 123 1.15 -7.16 -8.88
N VAL A 124 0.37 -7.65 -9.85
CA VAL A 124 -0.58 -6.82 -10.61
C VAL A 124 -1.63 -6.22 -9.67
N SER A 125 -2.23 -7.01 -8.78
CA SER A 125 -3.20 -6.51 -7.80
C SER A 125 -2.62 -5.40 -6.92
N PHE A 126 -1.40 -5.57 -6.39
CA PHE A 126 -0.75 -4.55 -5.57
C PHE A 126 -0.38 -3.31 -6.37
N PHE A 127 0.09 -3.47 -7.62
CA PHE A 127 0.38 -2.34 -8.50
C PHE A 127 -0.89 -1.51 -8.76
N LEU A 128 -2.01 -2.16 -9.10
CA LEU A 128 -3.28 -1.49 -9.33
C LEU A 128 -3.80 -0.81 -8.05
N ALA A 129 -3.72 -1.49 -6.89
CA ALA A 129 -4.11 -0.91 -5.61
C ALA A 129 -3.30 0.36 -5.27
N ASN A 130 -1.98 0.32 -5.49
CA ASN A 130 -1.11 1.48 -5.29
C ASN A 130 -1.44 2.61 -6.26
N LEU A 131 -1.73 2.29 -7.52
CA LEU A 131 -2.11 3.29 -8.51
C LEU A 131 -3.42 3.99 -8.15
N ILE A 132 -4.42 3.24 -7.66
CA ILE A 132 -5.69 3.77 -7.16
C ILE A 132 -5.47 4.66 -5.93
N SER A 133 -4.62 4.23 -5.00
CA SER A 133 -4.23 5.04 -3.83
C SER A 133 -3.61 6.37 -4.27
N GLU A 134 -2.68 6.37 -5.23
CA GLU A 134 -1.97 7.60 -5.65
C GLU A 134 -2.78 8.53 -6.55
N LYS A 135 -3.62 7.98 -7.43
CA LYS A 135 -4.31 8.73 -8.49
C LYS A 135 -5.81 8.85 -8.28
N GLY A 136 -6.35 8.24 -7.23
CA GLY A 136 -7.79 8.15 -6.97
C GLY A 136 -8.48 7.09 -7.83
N SER A 137 -9.81 7.16 -7.89
CA SER A 137 -10.64 6.22 -8.65
C SER A 137 -10.34 6.29 -10.15
N ILE A 138 -9.46 5.40 -10.63
CA ILE A 138 -9.19 5.21 -12.05
C ILE A 138 -10.17 4.16 -12.58
N SER A 139 -10.87 4.50 -13.67
CA SER A 139 -11.58 3.50 -14.45
C SER A 139 -10.58 2.73 -15.31
N PHE A 140 -10.34 1.47 -14.96
CA PHE A 140 -9.56 0.58 -15.82
C PHE A 140 -10.47 0.12 -16.98
N PRO A 141 -10.06 0.32 -18.25
CA PRO A 141 -10.81 -0.21 -19.37
C PRO A 141 -10.76 -1.74 -19.28
N TYR A 142 -11.89 -2.36 -18.99
CA TYR A 142 -12.00 -3.81 -18.98
C TYR A 142 -12.17 -4.33 -20.40
N SER A 143 -11.60 -5.49 -20.66
CA SER A 143 -11.88 -6.21 -21.91
C SER A 143 -13.35 -6.61 -21.94
N ASN A 144 -14.03 -6.40 -23.07
CA ASN A 144 -15.40 -6.88 -23.28
C ASN A 144 -15.46 -8.43 -23.37
N VAL A 145 -14.31 -9.09 -23.45
CA VAL A 145 -14.20 -10.55 -23.62
C VAL A 145 -13.66 -11.22 -22.35
N LEU A 146 -12.78 -10.56 -21.61
CA LEU A 146 -12.16 -11.13 -20.41
C LEU A 146 -12.72 -10.47 -19.15
N THR A 147 -13.36 -11.28 -18.31
CA THR A 147 -13.80 -10.85 -16.98
C THR A 147 -12.60 -10.61 -16.07
N PRO A 148 -12.55 -9.51 -15.30
CA PRO A 148 -11.49 -9.27 -14.33
C PRO A 148 -11.48 -10.37 -13.27
N TRP A 149 -10.29 -10.85 -12.95
CA TRP A 149 -10.09 -11.79 -11.85
C TRP A 149 -9.70 -11.03 -10.58
N TYR A 150 -10.30 -11.42 -9.45
CA TYR A 150 -9.95 -10.92 -8.12
C TYR A 150 -9.58 -12.10 -7.20
N PRO A 151 -8.65 -11.93 -6.27
CA PRO A 151 -8.38 -12.93 -5.25
C PRO A 151 -9.62 -13.17 -4.37
N PRO A 152 -9.81 -14.39 -3.84
CA PRO A 152 -10.87 -14.67 -2.87
C PRO A 152 -10.76 -13.75 -1.65
N SER A 153 -11.90 -13.28 -1.15
CA SER A 153 -11.93 -12.42 0.04
C SER A 153 -11.65 -13.23 1.31
N SER A 154 -10.80 -12.69 2.19
CA SER A 154 -10.36 -13.34 3.42
C SER A 154 -10.19 -12.32 4.54
N THR A 155 -10.41 -12.74 5.78
CA THR A 155 -10.04 -11.99 6.99
C THR A 155 -8.68 -12.41 7.53
N PHE A 156 -7.95 -13.33 6.87
CA PHE A 156 -6.61 -13.80 7.26
C PHE A 156 -6.57 -14.43 8.66
N GLY A 157 -7.66 -15.07 9.06
CA GLY A 157 -7.82 -15.68 10.38
C GLY A 157 -8.27 -14.72 11.47
N PHE A 158 -8.50 -13.43 11.15
CA PHE A 158 -9.12 -12.49 12.07
C PHE A 158 -10.65 -12.63 12.07
N ASP A 159 -11.30 -12.34 13.19
CA ASP A 159 -12.78 -12.43 13.26
C ASP A 159 -13.46 -11.32 12.43
N MET A 160 -12.86 -10.12 12.43
CA MET A 160 -13.35 -8.97 11.67
C MET A 160 -12.20 -8.06 11.21
N ILE A 161 -12.40 -7.40 10.07
CA ILE A 161 -11.55 -6.29 9.62
C ILE A 161 -12.47 -5.08 9.42
N TYR A 162 -12.22 -4.01 10.16
CA TYR A 162 -12.93 -2.75 10.05
C TYR A 162 -12.18 -1.75 9.17
N VAL A 163 -12.91 -1.01 8.35
CA VAL A 163 -12.43 0.22 7.71
C VAL A 163 -13.24 1.38 8.25
N ILE A 164 -12.58 2.29 8.97
CA ILE A 164 -13.16 3.52 9.48
C ILE A 164 -13.26 4.51 8.33
N ASN A 165 -14.46 5.00 8.05
CA ASN A 165 -14.69 6.04 7.05
C ASN A 165 -15.77 7.01 7.52
N LEU A 166 -15.53 8.30 7.32
CA LEU A 166 -16.55 9.31 7.56
C LEU A 166 -17.63 9.23 6.48
N LYS A 167 -18.90 9.22 6.89
CA LYS A 167 -20.04 9.18 5.96
C LYS A 167 -19.99 10.26 4.87
N ARG A 168 -19.45 11.44 5.19
CA ARG A 168 -19.28 12.56 4.26
C ARG A 168 -18.13 12.40 3.26
N ARG A 169 -17.35 11.30 3.33
CA ARG A 169 -16.18 10.97 2.48
C ARG A 169 -16.42 9.74 1.60
N PRO A 170 -17.51 9.69 0.78
CA PRO A 170 -17.81 8.52 -0.05
C PRO A 170 -16.71 8.24 -1.09
N GLU A 171 -15.96 9.25 -1.51
CA GLU A 171 -14.84 9.12 -2.46
C GLU A 171 -13.69 8.29 -1.88
N ARG A 172 -13.37 8.46 -0.58
CA ARG A 172 -12.35 7.67 0.10
C ARG A 172 -12.80 6.23 0.27
N LEU A 173 -14.07 6.03 0.61
CA LEU A 173 -14.65 4.70 0.75
C LEU A 173 -14.66 3.93 -0.57
N GLN A 174 -15.07 4.55 -1.68
CA GLN A 174 -15.05 3.92 -3.01
C GLN A 174 -13.65 3.49 -3.42
N LYS A 175 -12.65 4.34 -3.12
CA LYS A 175 -11.24 4.04 -3.36
C LYS A 175 -10.80 2.83 -2.53
N MET A 176 -11.12 2.81 -1.24
CA MET A 176 -10.78 1.67 -0.39
C MET A 176 -11.50 0.39 -0.78
N ASP A 177 -12.76 0.43 -1.19
CA ASP A 177 -13.49 -0.75 -1.67
C ASP A 177 -12.79 -1.42 -2.85
N LEU A 178 -12.35 -0.61 -3.83
CA LEU A 178 -11.57 -1.10 -4.96
C LEU A 178 -10.23 -1.73 -4.53
N ILE A 179 -9.52 -1.08 -3.60
CA ILE A 179 -8.24 -1.58 -3.07
C ILE A 179 -8.45 -2.90 -2.32
N MET A 180 -9.41 -2.96 -1.39
CA MET A 180 -9.71 -4.17 -0.63
C MET A 180 -10.12 -5.33 -1.55
N LYS A 181 -10.91 -5.06 -2.59
CA LYS A 181 -11.29 -6.04 -3.61
C LYS A 181 -10.09 -6.55 -4.41
N LEU A 182 -9.17 -5.67 -4.83
CA LEU A 182 -7.95 -6.05 -5.54
C LEU A 182 -7.03 -6.92 -4.70
N LEU A 183 -6.99 -6.67 -3.39
CA LEU A 183 -6.13 -7.38 -2.43
C LEU A 183 -6.80 -8.60 -1.80
N GLY A 184 -8.12 -8.81 -2.00
CA GLY A 184 -8.86 -9.95 -1.45
C GLY A 184 -9.07 -9.82 0.06
N ILE A 185 -9.21 -8.60 0.56
CA ILE A 185 -9.42 -8.31 1.98
C ILE A 185 -10.93 -8.23 2.21
N LYS A 186 -11.46 -9.16 3.01
CA LYS A 186 -12.86 -9.09 3.47
C LYS A 186 -12.91 -8.13 4.66
N TYR A 187 -13.78 -7.12 4.57
CA TYR A 187 -13.89 -6.09 5.59
C TYR A 187 -15.34 -5.64 5.78
N GLN A 188 -15.57 -4.88 6.85
CA GLN A 188 -16.80 -4.16 7.13
C GLN A 188 -16.49 -2.67 7.31
N VAL A 189 -17.33 -1.82 6.72
CA VAL A 189 -17.25 -0.37 6.94
C VAL A 189 -17.77 -0.05 8.33
N PHE A 190 -16.99 0.72 9.08
CA PHE A 190 -17.43 1.35 10.31
C PHE A 190 -17.66 2.84 10.03
N GLU A 191 -18.90 3.31 10.22
CA GLU A 191 -19.25 4.73 10.05
C GLU A 191 -18.55 5.52 11.16
N ALA A 192 -17.54 6.30 10.79
CA ALA A 192 -16.72 7.06 11.73
C ALA A 192 -17.57 8.15 12.41
N VAL A 193 -17.21 8.43 13.67
CA VAL A 193 -17.76 9.57 14.40
C VAL A 193 -17.22 10.85 13.80
N ASP A 194 -18.12 11.63 13.21
CA ASP A 194 -17.80 12.95 12.72
C ASP A 194 -17.69 13.94 13.88
N GLY A 195 -16.45 14.30 14.22
CA GLY A 195 -16.15 15.30 15.24
C GLY A 195 -16.85 16.64 15.03
N LYS A 196 -17.07 17.06 13.78
CA LYS A 196 -17.76 18.32 13.44
C LYS A 196 -19.28 18.23 13.63
N ALA A 197 -19.82 17.02 13.72
CA ALA A 197 -21.24 16.78 13.92
C ALA A 197 -21.59 16.48 15.40
N LEU A 198 -20.59 16.47 16.30
CA LEU A 198 -20.82 16.24 17.72
C LEU A 198 -21.61 17.40 18.34
N THR A 199 -22.63 17.05 19.11
CA THR A 199 -23.48 18.00 19.82
C THR A 199 -22.92 18.34 21.21
N ASN A 200 -23.47 19.37 21.85
CA ASN A 200 -23.13 19.70 23.23
C ASN A 200 -23.46 18.54 24.20
N GLU A 201 -24.48 17.73 23.90
CA GLU A 201 -24.83 16.55 24.69
C GLU A 201 -23.74 15.47 24.57
N ASP A 202 -23.25 15.21 23.36
CA ASP A 202 -22.14 14.28 23.12
C ASP A 202 -20.86 14.73 23.82
N LEU A 203 -20.60 16.04 23.85
CA LEU A 203 -19.43 16.60 24.53
C LEU A 203 -19.55 16.56 26.05
N SER A 204 -20.78 16.63 26.58
CA SER A 204 -21.02 16.70 28.02
C SER A 204 -20.59 15.44 28.78
N ILE A 205 -20.48 14.31 28.09
CA ILE A 205 -20.02 13.03 28.66
C ILE A 205 -18.49 12.86 28.59
N LEU A 206 -17.79 13.73 27.86
CA LEU A 206 -16.33 13.70 27.72
C LEU A 206 -15.69 14.61 28.76
N ARG A 207 -14.54 14.19 29.28
CA ARG A 207 -13.70 15.01 30.16
C ARG A 207 -12.32 15.08 29.52
N PHE A 208 -12.02 16.22 28.92
CA PHE A 208 -10.70 16.50 28.34
C PHE A 208 -9.65 16.61 29.46
N MET A 209 -8.49 16.00 29.25
CA MET A 209 -7.34 16.15 30.13
C MET A 209 -6.90 17.63 30.14
N GLN A 210 -6.79 18.24 31.32
CA GLN A 210 -6.52 19.69 31.44
C GLN A 210 -5.09 20.04 31.01
N GLU A 211 -4.16 19.14 31.27
CA GLU A 211 -2.73 19.25 31.00
C GLU A 211 -2.36 18.83 29.57
N TYR A 212 -3.35 18.37 28.78
CA TYR A 212 -3.09 17.95 27.41
C TYR A 212 -2.94 19.15 26.48
N GLU A 213 -1.82 19.16 25.78
CA GLU A 213 -1.53 20.08 24.70
C GLU A 213 -0.80 19.30 23.62
N ASP A 214 -1.23 19.42 22.37
CA ASP A 214 -0.59 18.77 21.23
C ASP A 214 0.91 19.09 21.21
N PRO A 215 1.81 18.09 21.22
CA PRO A 215 3.25 18.34 21.34
C PRO A 215 3.84 19.17 20.21
N PHE A 216 3.23 19.20 19.03
CA PHE A 216 3.75 19.82 17.81
C PHE A 216 3.07 21.15 17.52
N ALA A 217 1.74 21.16 17.49
CA ALA A 217 0.89 22.30 17.17
C ALA A 217 0.61 23.21 18.36
N LYS A 218 0.94 22.79 19.60
CA LYS A 218 0.78 23.60 20.82
C LYS A 218 -0.65 24.12 20.98
N ARG A 219 -1.61 23.20 20.85
CA ARG A 219 -3.05 23.47 20.93
C ARG A 219 -3.79 22.36 21.67
N PRO A 220 -5.02 22.60 22.16
CA PRO A 220 -5.91 21.53 22.63
C PRO A 220 -6.26 20.55 21.50
N MET A 221 -6.92 19.44 21.87
CA MET A 221 -7.46 18.48 20.90
C MET A 221 -8.40 19.18 19.92
N THR A 222 -8.31 18.84 18.63
CA THR A 222 -9.34 19.22 17.67
C THR A 222 -10.57 18.33 17.80
N MET A 223 -11.69 18.81 17.26
CA MET A 223 -12.88 17.99 17.09
C MET A 223 -12.62 16.78 16.18
N GLY A 224 -11.76 16.90 15.16
CA GLY A 224 -11.37 15.78 14.32
C GLY A 224 -10.65 14.67 15.10
N GLU A 225 -9.74 15.04 16.01
CA GLU A 225 -9.04 14.10 16.91
C GLU A 225 -10.02 13.43 17.89
N VAL A 226 -11.00 14.18 18.40
CA VAL A 226 -12.09 13.61 19.22
C VAL A 226 -12.90 12.59 18.42
N GLY A 227 -13.29 12.91 17.19
CA GLY A 227 -14.01 12.01 16.29
C GLY A 227 -13.23 10.73 15.98
N CYS A 228 -11.93 10.86 15.70
CA CYS A 228 -11.02 9.72 15.53
C CYS A 228 -11.01 8.82 16.78
N PHE A 229 -10.75 9.40 17.96
CA PHE A 229 -10.74 8.64 19.22
C PHE A 229 -12.05 7.88 19.44
N LEU A 230 -13.19 8.57 19.32
CA LEU A 230 -14.51 7.98 19.55
C LEU A 230 -14.84 6.88 18.52
N SER A 231 -14.35 6.99 17.29
CA SER A 231 -14.53 5.95 16.26
C SER A 231 -13.84 4.65 16.68
N HIS A 232 -12.59 4.73 17.13
CA HIS A 232 -11.86 3.58 17.64
C HIS A 232 -12.48 3.03 18.92
N TYR A 233 -12.86 3.91 19.87
CA TYR A 233 -13.50 3.52 21.12
C TYR A 233 -14.78 2.70 20.88
N LYS A 234 -15.65 3.15 19.97
CA LYS A 234 -16.88 2.41 19.62
C LYS A 234 -16.60 1.06 18.96
N ILE A 235 -15.51 0.93 18.21
CA ILE A 235 -15.09 -0.38 17.69
C ILE A 235 -14.65 -1.29 18.84
N TRP A 236 -13.92 -0.77 19.84
CA TRP A 236 -13.56 -1.57 21.02
C TRP A 236 -14.81 -2.06 21.76
N GLU A 237 -15.82 -1.19 21.93
CA GLU A 237 -17.10 -1.57 22.52
C GLU A 237 -17.83 -2.64 21.69
N ASP A 238 -17.84 -2.51 20.37
CA ASP A 238 -18.44 -3.50 19.48
C ASP A 238 -17.70 -4.85 19.57
N MET A 239 -16.37 -4.86 19.59
CA MET A 239 -15.59 -6.09 19.80
C MET A 239 -15.98 -6.81 21.09
N VAL A 240 -16.12 -6.06 22.20
CA VAL A 240 -16.52 -6.63 23.48
C VAL A 240 -17.95 -7.16 23.43
N LYS A 241 -18.86 -6.41 22.80
CA LYS A 241 -20.27 -6.79 22.65
C LYS A 241 -20.45 -8.03 21.79
N GLN A 242 -19.74 -8.13 20.66
CA GLN A 242 -19.81 -9.26 19.73
C GLN A 242 -18.91 -10.43 20.15
N ASN A 243 -18.06 -10.23 21.16
CA ASN A 243 -17.06 -11.18 21.62
C ASN A 243 -16.08 -11.60 20.51
N TYR A 244 -15.68 -10.66 19.64
CA TYR A 244 -14.61 -10.88 18.67
C TYR A 244 -13.28 -11.02 19.39
N GLN A 245 -12.60 -12.14 19.20
CA GLN A 245 -11.33 -12.47 19.85
C GLN A 245 -10.19 -11.60 19.32
N ASN A 246 -10.23 -11.24 18.05
CA ASN A 246 -9.26 -10.35 17.43
C ASN A 246 -9.87 -9.67 16.19
N VAL A 247 -9.47 -8.42 15.96
CA VAL A 247 -9.88 -7.67 14.77
C VAL A 247 -8.70 -6.88 14.21
N ILE A 248 -8.80 -6.50 12.94
CA ILE A 248 -7.97 -5.43 12.37
C ILE A 248 -8.82 -4.18 12.20
N ILE A 249 -8.24 -3.03 12.48
CA ILE A 249 -8.85 -1.72 12.24
C ILE A 249 -7.94 -0.97 11.27
N PHE A 250 -8.51 -0.48 10.17
CA PHE A 250 -7.85 0.38 9.19
C PHE A 250 -8.58 1.73 9.07
N GLU A 251 -7.83 2.79 8.81
CA GLU A 251 -8.38 4.07 8.31
C GLU A 251 -8.55 4.03 6.78
N ASP A 252 -9.22 5.05 6.21
CA ASP A 252 -9.61 5.10 4.80
C ASP A 252 -8.58 5.74 3.84
N ASP A 253 -7.46 6.23 4.36
CA ASP A 253 -6.40 6.94 3.65
C ASP A 253 -5.03 6.25 3.77
N ILE A 254 -5.07 4.93 3.63
CA ILE A 254 -3.88 4.06 3.69
C ILE A 254 -3.47 3.51 2.32
N LYS A 255 -2.19 3.16 2.24
CA LYS A 255 -1.58 2.40 1.13
C LYS A 255 -1.00 1.10 1.67
N PHE A 256 -1.21 0.00 0.93
CA PHE A 256 -0.69 -1.32 1.31
C PHE A 256 0.68 -1.58 0.69
N ALA A 257 1.61 -2.07 1.50
CA ALA A 257 2.89 -2.57 1.01
C ALA A 257 2.69 -3.84 0.18
N VAL A 258 3.54 -4.04 -0.83
CA VAL A 258 3.60 -5.31 -1.57
C VAL A 258 3.79 -6.44 -0.57
N ASN A 259 3.05 -7.54 -0.75
CA ASN A 259 3.08 -8.74 0.09
C ASN A 259 2.33 -8.61 1.45
N SER A 260 1.63 -7.51 1.72
CA SER A 260 0.93 -7.28 3.00
C SER A 260 0.02 -8.44 3.42
N THR A 261 -0.75 -9.01 2.50
CA THR A 261 -1.68 -10.12 2.78
C THR A 261 -0.98 -11.43 3.16
N ASN A 262 0.21 -11.69 2.61
CA ASN A 262 1.02 -12.85 3.01
C ASN A 262 1.66 -12.62 4.38
N VAL A 263 2.04 -11.38 4.69
CA VAL A 263 2.53 -11.01 6.03
C VAL A 263 1.44 -11.20 7.07
N LEU A 264 0.20 -10.77 6.80
CA LEU A 264 -0.95 -10.99 7.70
C LEU A 264 -1.19 -12.48 7.99
N ASN A 265 -1.23 -13.33 6.96
CA ASN A 265 -1.33 -14.78 7.15
C ASN A 265 -0.19 -15.32 8.02
N SER A 266 1.04 -14.90 7.73
CA SER A 266 2.23 -15.36 8.47
C SER A 266 2.20 -14.94 9.94
N VAL A 267 1.76 -13.72 10.23
CA VAL A 267 1.61 -13.23 11.60
C VAL A 267 0.57 -14.06 12.34
N MET A 268 -0.60 -14.30 11.75
CA MET A 268 -1.65 -15.10 12.38
C MET A 268 -1.20 -16.56 12.62
N GLU A 269 -0.55 -17.18 11.63
CA GLU A 269 0.05 -18.52 11.79
C GLU A 269 1.04 -18.58 12.95
N ASP A 270 1.93 -17.59 13.06
CA ASP A 270 2.94 -17.55 14.12
C ASP A 270 2.29 -17.33 15.49
N LEU A 271 1.30 -16.43 15.59
CA LEU A 271 0.53 -16.18 16.82
C LEU A 271 -0.18 -17.45 17.33
N ILE A 272 -0.84 -18.19 16.42
CA ILE A 272 -1.51 -19.45 16.76
C ILE A 272 -0.48 -20.50 17.21
N LYS A 273 0.66 -20.59 16.53
CA LYS A 273 1.69 -21.59 16.83
C LYS A 273 2.37 -21.33 18.18
N THR A 274 2.70 -20.08 18.49
CA THR A 274 3.44 -19.73 19.70
C THR A 274 2.54 -19.48 20.91
N GLN A 275 1.23 -19.25 20.68
CA GLN A 275 0.29 -18.83 21.71
C GLN A 275 0.78 -17.56 22.45
N LEU A 276 1.44 -16.66 21.71
CA LEU A 276 1.93 -15.40 22.24
C LEU A 276 0.74 -14.59 22.80
N GLU A 277 0.86 -14.12 24.03
CA GLU A 277 -0.10 -13.17 24.58
C GLU A 277 0.18 -11.77 24.01
N TRP A 278 -0.80 -11.20 23.32
CA TRP A 278 -0.73 -9.87 22.73
C TRP A 278 -2.06 -9.12 22.90
N ASP A 279 -1.97 -7.81 22.97
CA ASP A 279 -3.13 -6.93 23.08
C ASP A 279 -3.29 -6.06 21.83
N ILE A 280 -2.20 -5.49 21.32
CA ILE A 280 -2.19 -4.64 20.12
C ILE A 280 -0.98 -4.95 19.23
N ILE A 281 -1.19 -4.96 17.91
CA ILE A 281 -0.13 -5.11 16.90
C ILE A 281 -0.28 -4.01 15.85
N TYR A 282 0.69 -3.10 15.78
CA TYR A 282 0.70 -2.07 14.72
C TYR A 282 1.01 -2.68 13.36
N LEU A 283 0.17 -2.39 12.35
CA LEU A 283 0.37 -2.78 10.95
C LEU A 283 1.04 -1.67 10.15
N GLY A 284 0.82 -0.42 10.55
CA GLY A 284 1.50 0.78 10.10
C GLY A 284 1.59 1.79 11.23
N ARG A 285 2.73 2.49 11.33
CA ARG A 285 3.01 3.43 12.42
C ARG A 285 4.13 4.40 12.05
N LYS A 286 4.25 5.50 12.79
CA LYS A 286 5.44 6.34 12.83
C LYS A 286 6.19 6.09 14.14
N LYS A 287 7.38 5.51 14.04
CA LYS A 287 8.27 5.35 15.20
C LYS A 287 8.79 6.73 15.62
N MET A 288 8.46 7.17 16.82
CA MET A 288 8.81 8.51 17.32
C MET A 288 10.20 8.57 17.95
N THR A 289 10.74 7.41 18.35
CA THR A 289 12.09 7.30 18.92
C THR A 289 12.98 6.47 18.00
N PRO A 290 13.73 7.09 17.05
CA PRO A 290 14.57 6.33 16.11
C PRO A 290 15.62 5.47 16.80
N GLN A 291 16.14 5.89 17.96
CA GLN A 291 17.12 5.14 18.75
C GLN A 291 16.48 4.11 19.70
N GLY A 292 15.15 3.99 19.77
CA GLY A 292 14.52 2.98 20.61
C GLY A 292 14.80 1.59 20.05
N ASP A 293 15.50 0.74 20.81
CA ASP A 293 15.77 -0.62 20.39
C ASP A 293 14.46 -1.42 20.28
N GLU A 294 14.23 -1.99 19.10
CA GLU A 294 13.16 -2.94 18.86
C GLU A 294 13.77 -4.25 18.37
N PHE A 295 13.31 -5.36 18.94
CA PHE A 295 13.87 -6.68 18.69
C PHE A 295 12.82 -7.56 18.05
N PHE A 296 13.23 -8.42 17.13
CA PHE A 296 12.36 -9.45 16.58
C PHE A 296 11.87 -10.38 17.70
N VAL A 297 10.58 -10.69 17.69
CA VAL A 297 9.98 -11.61 18.64
C VAL A 297 10.34 -13.03 18.23
N GLN A 298 10.95 -13.79 19.16
CA GLN A 298 11.39 -15.15 18.89
C GLN A 298 10.21 -16.03 18.44
N GLY A 299 10.39 -16.77 17.34
CA GLY A 299 9.35 -17.64 16.79
C GLY A 299 8.36 -16.93 15.85
N HIS A 300 8.51 -15.62 15.64
CA HIS A 300 7.69 -14.84 14.72
C HIS A 300 8.52 -14.30 13.55
N ARG A 301 7.99 -14.42 12.34
CA ARG A 301 8.65 -13.97 11.11
C ARG A 301 8.66 -12.45 10.94
N TYR A 302 7.62 -11.79 11.45
CA TYR A 302 7.35 -10.37 11.14
C TYR A 302 7.01 -9.52 12.36
N LEU A 303 7.10 -10.04 13.58
CA LEU A 303 6.81 -9.25 14.78
C LEU A 303 8.09 -8.72 15.42
N SER A 304 8.03 -7.48 15.89
CA SER A 304 9.01 -6.86 16.77
C SER A 304 8.37 -6.36 18.06
N THR A 305 9.20 -6.13 19.09
CA THR A 305 8.82 -5.30 20.23
C THR A 305 8.46 -3.89 19.77
N LEU A 306 7.72 -3.17 20.62
CA LEU A 306 7.15 -1.86 20.31
C LEU A 306 7.79 -0.75 21.14
N ALA A 307 8.31 0.28 20.47
CA ALA A 307 8.72 1.55 21.06
C ALA A 307 7.61 2.62 20.96
N TYR A 308 7.86 3.81 21.50
CA TYR A 308 6.95 4.96 21.36
C TYR A 308 6.63 5.24 19.89
N SER A 309 5.34 5.18 19.56
CA SER A 309 4.86 5.14 18.18
C SER A 309 3.55 5.90 18.05
N TYR A 310 3.41 6.58 16.91
CA TYR A 310 2.20 7.27 16.49
C TYR A 310 1.55 6.59 15.29
N TRP A 311 0.41 7.15 14.90
CA TRP A 311 -0.48 6.76 13.83
C TRP A 311 -1.29 5.51 14.13
N THR A 312 -2.59 5.64 13.91
CA THR A 312 -3.57 4.57 14.04
C THR A 312 -4.17 4.14 12.70
N LEU A 313 -3.45 4.44 11.61
CA LEU A 313 -3.73 4.05 10.21
C LEU A 313 -4.14 2.58 10.07
N GLY A 314 -3.48 1.69 10.82
CA GLY A 314 -3.81 0.28 10.84
C GLY A 314 -3.18 -0.48 12.01
N TYR A 315 -4.01 -1.17 12.79
CA TYR A 315 -3.56 -2.05 13.86
C TYR A 315 -4.50 -3.25 14.05
N ALA A 316 -3.95 -4.36 14.54
CA ALA A 316 -4.74 -5.47 15.07
C ALA A 316 -4.93 -5.30 16.57
N LEU A 317 -6.11 -5.67 17.08
CA LEU A 317 -6.47 -5.58 18.49
C LEU A 317 -7.09 -6.90 18.95
N SER A 318 -6.65 -7.41 20.10
CA SER A 318 -7.26 -8.58 20.74
C SER A 318 -8.44 -8.15 21.61
N LEU A 319 -9.34 -9.08 21.91
CA LEU A 319 -10.46 -8.83 22.85
C LEU A 319 -9.97 -8.35 24.21
N ASN A 320 -8.86 -8.92 24.69
CA ASN A 320 -8.26 -8.51 25.95
C ASN A 320 -7.72 -7.09 25.89
N GLY A 321 -7.06 -6.74 24.78
CA GLY A 321 -6.61 -5.37 24.51
C GLY A 321 -7.77 -4.38 24.52
N ALA A 322 -8.86 -4.67 23.79
CA ALA A 322 -10.06 -3.83 23.78
C ALA A 322 -10.63 -3.61 25.21
N LYS A 323 -10.74 -4.68 26.01
CA LYS A 323 -11.19 -4.58 27.40
C LYS A 323 -10.27 -3.70 28.25
N LYS A 324 -8.96 -3.86 28.13
CA LYS A 324 -7.97 -3.02 28.85
C LYS A 324 -8.11 -1.55 28.50
N LEU A 325 -8.20 -1.24 27.20
CA LEU A 325 -8.35 0.14 26.72
C LEU A 325 -9.64 0.79 27.22
N ILE A 326 -10.78 0.06 27.21
CA ILE A 326 -12.05 0.58 27.73
C ILE A 326 -12.00 0.73 29.26
N ASN A 327 -11.47 -0.25 29.97
CA ASN A 327 -11.40 -0.25 31.44
C ASN A 327 -10.49 0.85 32.00
N ALA A 328 -9.55 1.37 31.21
CA ALA A 328 -8.76 2.55 31.55
C ALA A 328 -9.60 3.85 31.56
N LYS A 329 -10.88 3.78 31.19
CA LYS A 329 -11.85 4.88 31.16
C LYS A 329 -11.33 6.14 30.44
N PRO A 330 -10.89 6.00 29.18
CA PRO A 330 -10.25 7.10 28.45
C PRO A 330 -11.13 8.34 28.31
N LEU A 331 -12.45 8.19 28.31
CA LEU A 331 -13.38 9.31 28.18
C LEU A 331 -13.40 10.24 29.42
N GLU A 332 -12.89 9.77 30.57
CA GLU A 332 -12.76 10.57 31.81
C GLU A 332 -11.48 11.44 31.83
N ASN A 333 -10.50 11.17 30.96
CA ASN A 333 -9.26 11.93 30.82
C ASN A 333 -8.82 11.98 29.33
N LEU A 334 -9.71 12.43 28.45
CA LEU A 334 -9.54 12.34 27.00
C LEU A 334 -8.31 13.14 26.53
N LEU A 335 -7.47 12.47 25.74
CA LEU A 335 -6.38 13.03 24.94
C LEU A 335 -6.32 12.34 23.58
N ALA A 336 -5.46 12.81 22.68
CA ALA A 336 -5.30 12.20 21.36
C ALA A 336 -4.98 10.70 21.44
N LEU A 337 -5.55 9.91 20.51
CA LEU A 337 -5.40 8.46 20.49
C LEU A 337 -3.93 8.03 20.34
N ASP A 338 -3.16 8.79 19.56
CA ASP A 338 -1.72 8.60 19.34
C ASP A 338 -0.89 8.75 20.61
N GLU A 339 -1.42 9.40 21.65
CA GLU A 339 -0.78 9.52 22.96
C GLU A 339 -1.36 8.50 23.96
N PHE A 340 -2.67 8.26 23.90
CA PHE A 340 -3.32 7.29 24.78
C PHE A 340 -2.80 5.87 24.59
N LEU A 341 -2.63 5.39 23.35
CA LEU A 341 -2.16 4.02 23.11
C LEU A 341 -0.74 3.79 23.70
N PRO A 342 0.27 4.65 23.44
CA PRO A 342 1.57 4.51 24.07
C PRO A 342 1.60 4.63 25.58
N ILE A 343 0.68 5.38 26.18
CA ILE A 343 0.52 5.38 27.63
C ILE A 343 0.12 3.96 28.07
N MET A 344 -0.88 3.36 27.43
CA MET A 344 -1.41 2.07 27.84
C MET A 344 -0.41 0.90 27.72
N TYR A 345 0.57 0.98 26.81
CA TYR A 345 1.67 0.01 26.70
C TYR A 345 2.98 0.48 27.37
N ASP A 346 2.92 1.51 28.22
CA ASP A 346 4.00 2.02 29.09
C ASP A 346 5.28 2.41 28.31
N LYS A 347 5.11 3.12 27.19
CA LYS A 347 6.22 3.68 26.38
C LYS A 347 6.09 5.16 26.09
N HIS A 348 5.13 5.83 26.73
CA HIS A 348 4.92 7.26 26.55
C HIS A 348 5.96 8.08 27.34
N PRO A 349 6.60 9.11 26.76
CA PRO A 349 7.63 9.90 27.43
C PRO A 349 7.09 10.89 28.48
N ASN A 350 5.83 11.34 28.34
CA ASN A 350 5.20 12.25 29.30
C ASN A 350 4.61 11.49 30.49
N GLU A 351 5.26 11.58 31.65
CA GLU A 351 4.80 10.94 32.89
C GLU A 351 3.54 11.59 33.46
N GLN A 352 3.36 12.91 33.30
CA GLN A 352 2.19 13.62 33.82
C GLN A 352 0.92 13.06 33.18
N TRP A 353 0.88 12.95 31.85
CA TRP A 353 -0.27 12.36 31.14
C TRP A 353 -0.43 10.87 31.49
N SER A 354 0.68 10.15 31.57
CA SER A 354 0.67 8.71 31.87
C SER A 354 0.08 8.39 33.25
N ASN A 355 0.18 9.29 34.22
CA ASN A 355 -0.32 9.08 35.59
C ASN A 355 -1.86 9.06 35.69
N HIS A 356 -2.58 9.51 34.66
CA HIS A 356 -4.05 9.44 34.62
C HIS A 356 -4.57 8.05 34.26
N PHE A 357 -3.72 7.13 33.78
CA PHE A 357 -4.15 5.84 33.25
C PHE A 357 -3.44 4.68 33.94
N TYR A 358 -4.23 3.74 34.45
CA TYR A 358 -3.76 2.48 35.05
C TYR A 358 -4.80 1.37 34.87
N PRO A 359 -4.39 0.09 34.75
CA PRO A 359 -3.00 -0.37 34.59
C PRO A 359 -2.47 -0.13 33.17
N ARG A 360 -1.17 0.19 33.05
CA ARG A 360 -0.46 0.38 31.78
C ARG A 360 0.21 -0.91 31.31
N ASP A 361 -0.59 -1.96 31.17
CA ASP A 361 -0.11 -3.33 30.93
C ASP A 361 -0.50 -3.88 29.54
N LEU A 362 -0.80 -3.00 28.59
CA LEU A 362 -1.15 -3.38 27.23
C LEU A 362 0.06 -3.99 26.51
N LYS A 363 -0.02 -5.26 26.11
CA LYS A 363 1.04 -5.98 25.41
C LYS A 363 1.10 -5.59 23.93
N GLY A 364 1.96 -4.63 23.62
CA GLY A 364 2.12 -4.07 22.27
C GLY A 364 3.26 -4.68 21.46
N PHE A 365 2.99 -4.94 20.18
CA PHE A 365 3.97 -5.33 19.17
C PHE A 365 3.80 -4.52 17.88
N ALA A 366 4.73 -4.66 16.95
CA ALA A 366 4.59 -4.09 15.61
C ALA A 366 4.97 -5.12 14.54
N ILE A 367 4.35 -5.01 13.37
CA ILE A 367 4.83 -5.69 12.17
C ILE A 367 6.05 -4.96 11.63
N TYR A 368 7.09 -5.72 11.26
CA TYR A 368 8.27 -5.23 10.57
C TYR A 368 8.61 -6.10 9.33
N PRO A 369 8.80 -5.49 8.14
CA PRO A 369 8.51 -4.09 7.81
C PRO A 369 7.01 -3.79 7.87
N VAL A 370 6.63 -2.53 8.10
CA VAL A 370 5.22 -2.11 8.12
C VAL A 370 4.50 -2.46 6.81
N ILE A 371 3.23 -2.85 6.91
CA ILE A 371 2.44 -3.32 5.76
C ILE A 371 1.41 -2.30 5.28
N VAL A 372 1.16 -1.25 6.06
CA VAL A 372 0.36 -0.10 5.65
C VAL A 372 1.09 1.20 5.98
N THR A 373 0.94 2.19 5.11
CA THR A 373 1.50 3.55 5.26
C THR A 373 0.44 4.58 4.90
N PRO A 374 0.59 5.86 5.31
CA PRO A 374 -0.28 6.92 4.80
C PRO A 374 -0.25 6.98 3.28
N GLU A 375 -1.38 7.33 2.66
CA GLU A 375 -1.44 7.68 1.24
C GLU A 375 -0.62 8.93 0.92
N ARG A 376 -0.64 9.90 1.84
CA ARG A 376 0.13 11.16 1.77
C ARG A 376 0.66 11.51 3.14
N TYR A 377 1.88 12.03 3.18
CA TYR A 377 2.47 12.60 4.39
C TYR A 377 2.12 14.09 4.52
N THR A 378 2.25 14.64 5.73
CA THR A 378 1.88 16.03 6.09
C THR A 378 2.48 17.12 5.19
N HIS A 379 3.60 16.84 4.51
CA HIS A 379 4.30 17.77 3.62
C HIS A 379 4.04 17.52 2.13
N ASP A 380 3.26 16.49 1.79
CA ASP A 380 2.97 16.14 0.41
C ASP A 380 1.89 17.05 -0.18
N SER A 381 2.04 17.39 -1.47
CA SER A 381 1.03 18.15 -2.19
C SER A 381 -0.32 17.43 -2.13
N GLY A 382 -1.38 18.14 -1.75
CA GLY A 382 -2.74 17.60 -1.64
C GLY A 382 -3.01 16.72 -0.41
N TYR A 383 -2.16 16.76 0.61
CA TYR A 383 -2.48 16.23 1.94
C TYR A 383 -3.71 16.94 2.52
N ILE A 384 -4.71 16.16 2.94
CA ILE A 384 -5.92 16.64 3.61
C ILE A 384 -6.14 15.74 4.83
N SER A 385 -6.02 16.33 6.02
CA SER A 385 -6.29 15.65 7.28
C SER A 385 -7.67 16.05 7.81
N ASP A 386 -8.52 15.07 8.11
CA ASP A 386 -9.79 15.28 8.80
C ASP A 386 -9.61 15.37 10.33
N THR A 387 -8.43 15.05 10.86
CA THR A 387 -8.07 15.15 12.28
C THR A 387 -7.37 16.47 12.61
N GLU A 388 -6.42 16.94 11.79
CA GLU A 388 -5.57 18.10 12.12
C GLU A 388 -6.15 19.44 11.63
N ALA A 389 -6.96 19.44 10.57
CA ALA A 389 -7.40 20.67 9.88
C ALA A 389 -8.79 21.20 10.31
N SER A 390 -9.34 20.73 11.42
CA SER A 390 -10.63 21.21 11.94
C SER A 390 -10.47 22.49 12.76
N THR A 391 -10.41 23.63 12.07
CA THR A 391 -10.91 24.92 12.58
C THR A 391 -12.41 25.01 12.45
#